data_AF-A0AAE4JKX9-F1
#
_entry.id   AF-A0AAE4JKX9-F1
#
_cell.length_a   1.000
_cell.length_b   1.000
_cell.length_c   1.000
_cell.angle_alpha   90.00
_cell.angle_beta   90.00
_cell.angle_gamma   90.00
#
_symmetry.space_group_name_H-M   'P 1'
#
loop_
_entity.id
_entity.type
_entity.pdbx_description
1 polymer ?
#
loop_
_entity_poly.entity_id
_entity_poly.type
_entity_poly.pdbx_seq_one_letter_code
_entity_poly.pdbx_strand_id
1 'polypeptide(L)'
;MPDGNASEHGDEIVSIDLGVSRRNLMKQMSAVGIAGGLSALAGCGGLRSDSQTPTESTDGESGDGSGGQSDGGGGSDSLPTALRVPLVPPPTADSMDLANPTHEEREMVFVTHVVDEFMTGIIVGMNDALNNVGWTGEFIGPSSHDPAQQIETLNTTISRLNNGEDAIATSILNKDQYTGPIQNAIDNDIPVASFNTSVYSGQYSEMMDTFGTVIPYVGQKFVEAGVAVGQTGYERATEKVDGEIVALPTTSAPDHPALSARAEGIRMALEAQDNVTVLDTLNVSGDLSQAINRVDTKYSSTPDINLILGTALQGAIAGGRLVENNSLQDEMTVGGFDLPGPTLDGIEKGTIDFTAGQDPYSQGSMPVNMMWNYMERGVPMKDFNTGISVIDESNLDFARRRSGSWGDLQSWQDNNY
;
A
#
# COMPACT_ATOMS: atom_id res chain seq x y z
N MET A 1 46.89 17.78 -11.50
CA MET A 1 46.46 18.32 -10.19
C MET A 1 45.95 19.72 -10.45
N PRO A 2 44.77 20.08 -9.94
CA PRO A 2 43.46 19.55 -10.37
C PRO A 2 42.53 20.77 -10.65
N ASP A 3 41.30 20.65 -11.14
CA ASP A 3 40.05 20.12 -10.54
C ASP A 3 39.03 19.96 -11.68
N GLY A 4 38.03 19.09 -11.67
CA GLY A 4 37.50 18.20 -10.65
C GLY A 4 36.18 17.65 -11.23
N ASN A 5 36.00 16.34 -11.13
CA ASN A 5 34.73 15.66 -11.41
C ASN A 5 33.60 16.25 -10.56
N ALA A 6 32.46 16.49 -11.18
CA ALA A 6 31.16 16.20 -10.58
C ALA A 6 30.39 15.35 -11.59
N SER A 7 30.06 14.12 -11.22
CA SER A 7 29.11 13.29 -11.94
C SER A 7 27.72 13.84 -11.70
N GLU A 8 27.09 14.39 -12.74
CA GLU A 8 25.64 14.60 -12.79
C GLU A 8 24.97 13.23 -12.84
N HIS A 9 24.60 12.69 -11.68
CA HIS A 9 23.51 11.73 -11.58
C HIS A 9 22.27 12.55 -11.23
N GLY A 10 21.33 12.65 -12.17
CA GLY A 10 20.26 13.65 -12.16
C GLY A 10 19.19 13.40 -11.10
N ASP A 11 18.87 14.46 -10.36
CA ASP A 11 17.74 14.61 -9.44
C ASP A 11 16.42 14.80 -10.22
N GLU A 12 15.98 13.82 -11.01
CA GLU A 12 14.80 13.96 -11.88
C GLU A 12 13.50 13.58 -11.15
N ILE A 13 12.58 14.54 -11.02
CA ILE A 13 11.18 14.33 -10.59
C ILE A 13 10.37 13.85 -11.80
N VAL A 14 9.55 12.82 -11.60
CA VAL A 14 8.60 12.31 -12.60
C VAL A 14 7.20 12.72 -12.19
N SER A 15 6.43 13.28 -13.12
CA SER A 15 5.03 13.71 -12.94
C SER A 15 4.17 13.14 -14.08
N ILE A 16 2.96 12.68 -13.74
CA ILE A 16 1.98 12.10 -14.65
C ILE A 16 0.59 12.67 -14.31
N ASP A 17 0.03 13.50 -15.20
CA ASP A 17 -1.33 14.04 -15.08
C ASP A 17 -2.39 12.99 -15.46
N LEU A 18 -3.50 12.93 -14.72
CA LEU A 18 -4.53 11.89 -14.82
C LEU A 18 -5.97 12.44 -14.74
N GLY A 19 -6.92 11.68 -15.29
CA GLY A 19 -8.35 11.97 -15.27
C GLY A 19 -8.82 12.96 -16.36
N VAL A 20 -10.14 13.01 -16.56
CA VAL A 20 -10.78 13.85 -17.58
C VAL A 20 -11.59 14.94 -16.92
N SER A 21 -11.23 16.20 -17.15
CA SER A 21 -12.10 17.30 -16.74
C SER A 21 -13.45 17.19 -17.45
N ARG A 22 -14.57 17.17 -16.70
CA ARG A 22 -15.93 17.19 -17.29
C ARG A 22 -16.13 18.40 -18.21
N ARG A 23 -15.42 19.51 -17.96
CA ARG A 23 -15.40 20.70 -18.80
C ARG A 23 -14.73 20.44 -20.16
N ASN A 24 -13.71 19.59 -20.21
CA ASN A 24 -13.05 19.15 -21.44
C ASN A 24 -13.87 18.07 -22.15
N LEU A 25 -14.49 17.15 -21.42
CA LEU A 25 -15.44 16.17 -21.98
C LEU A 25 -16.62 16.88 -22.66
N MET A 26 -17.20 17.91 -22.01
CA MET A 26 -18.27 18.72 -22.62
C MET A 26 -17.81 19.49 -23.86
N LYS A 27 -16.55 19.95 -23.93
CA LYS A 27 -15.96 20.55 -25.13
C LYS A 27 -15.75 19.54 -26.26
N GLN A 28 -15.35 18.31 -25.94
CA GLN A 28 -15.23 17.22 -26.93
C GLN A 28 -16.60 16.73 -27.41
N MET A 29 -17.60 16.61 -26.52
CA MET A 29 -18.96 16.19 -26.88
C MET A 29 -19.74 17.27 -27.64
N SER A 30 -19.52 18.56 -27.34
CA SER A 30 -20.12 19.67 -28.11
C SER A 30 -19.53 19.81 -29.52
N ALA A 31 -18.35 19.23 -29.78
CA ALA A 31 -17.83 19.03 -31.14
C ALA A 31 -18.45 17.83 -31.87
N VAL A 32 -19.18 16.94 -31.19
CA VAL A 32 -19.65 15.65 -31.74
C VAL A 32 -21.18 15.50 -31.83
N GLY A 33 -22.03 16.30 -31.17
CA GLY A 33 -23.47 16.13 -31.41
C GLY A 33 -24.44 17.09 -30.75
N ILE A 34 -25.07 17.92 -31.59
CA ILE A 34 -26.44 18.41 -31.39
C ILE A 34 -27.39 17.26 -31.76
N ALA A 35 -28.24 16.78 -30.83
CA ALA A 35 -29.68 16.51 -31.05
C ALA A 35 -30.32 15.60 -29.97
N GLY A 36 -31.36 16.15 -29.32
CA GLY A 36 -32.48 15.43 -28.70
C GLY A 36 -32.22 14.83 -27.31
N GLY A 37 -33.06 14.96 -26.30
CA GLY A 37 -34.43 15.44 -26.18
C GLY A 37 -34.97 14.90 -24.83
N LEU A 38 -35.63 15.76 -24.08
CA LEU A 38 -36.14 15.51 -22.72
C LEU A 38 -37.19 14.37 -22.63
N SER A 39 -37.34 13.88 -21.39
CA SER A 39 -38.56 13.40 -20.69
C SER A 39 -38.90 11.89 -20.68
N ALA A 40 -38.91 11.29 -19.47
CA ALA A 40 -40.14 10.88 -18.78
C ALA A 40 -39.86 10.30 -17.36
N LEU A 41 -40.54 10.87 -16.36
CA LEU A 41 -40.73 10.39 -14.98
C LEU A 41 -41.68 9.19 -14.94
N ALA A 42 -41.43 8.21 -14.05
CA ALA A 42 -42.47 7.49 -13.28
C ALA A 42 -41.84 6.61 -12.20
N GLY A 43 -41.76 7.12 -10.97
CA GLY A 43 -41.59 6.31 -9.75
C GLY A 43 -42.82 6.50 -8.87
N CYS A 44 -43.51 5.42 -8.53
CA CYS A 44 -44.63 5.41 -7.59
C CYS A 44 -44.42 4.33 -6.52
N GLY A 45 -44.66 4.72 -5.26
CA GLY A 45 -44.84 3.85 -4.09
C GLY A 45 -43.57 3.69 -3.26
N GLY A 46 -43.34 4.36 -2.13
CA GLY A 46 -44.28 4.90 -1.15
C GLY A 46 -44.59 3.85 -0.09
N LEU A 47 -43.92 3.91 1.07
CA LEU A 47 -44.44 3.47 2.37
C LEU A 47 -43.62 4.15 3.47
N ARG A 48 -44.24 5.20 4.05
CA ARG A 48 -43.90 5.80 5.35
C ARG A 48 -44.40 4.90 6.48
N SER A 49 -43.69 4.89 7.58
CA SER A 49 -44.21 4.59 8.91
C SER A 49 -43.49 5.50 9.91
N ASP A 50 -44.20 6.55 10.32
CA ASP A 50 -43.82 7.49 11.38
C ASP A 50 -44.04 6.90 12.78
N SER A 51 -43.55 7.67 13.77
CA SER A 51 -43.78 7.64 15.23
C SER A 51 -42.73 6.85 16.02
N GLN A 52 -42.12 7.36 17.09
CA GLN A 52 -42.53 8.39 18.04
C GLN A 52 -41.31 8.79 18.90
N THR A 53 -41.12 10.07 19.19
CA THR A 53 -40.35 10.58 20.34
C THR A 53 -41.29 10.68 21.55
N PRO A 54 -40.82 10.71 22.83
CA PRO A 54 -40.36 12.00 23.37
C PRO A 54 -39.30 12.00 24.51
N THR A 55 -38.59 13.14 24.58
CA THR A 55 -38.18 13.96 25.77
C THR A 55 -37.03 13.58 26.71
N GLU A 56 -36.00 14.45 26.67
CA GLU A 56 -35.33 15.22 27.75
C GLU A 56 -34.76 14.54 29.02
N SER A 57 -33.46 14.76 29.27
CA SER A 57 -32.96 15.50 30.45
C SER A 57 -31.44 15.79 30.37
N THR A 58 -31.07 16.82 31.10
CA THR A 58 -29.88 17.70 31.11
C THR A 58 -28.65 17.19 31.87
N ASP A 59 -27.50 17.76 31.47
CA ASP A 59 -26.30 18.20 32.22
C ASP A 59 -25.43 17.22 33.04
N GLY A 60 -24.10 17.33 32.85
CA GLY A 60 -23.09 16.81 33.78
C GLY A 60 -21.64 16.80 33.26
N GLU A 61 -20.90 17.84 33.65
CA GLU A 61 -19.45 18.09 33.61
C GLU A 61 -18.44 16.92 33.60
N SER A 62 -17.37 17.14 32.82
CA SER A 62 -15.94 17.02 33.15
C SER A 62 -15.42 15.81 33.94
N GLY A 63 -14.54 15.03 33.29
CA GLY A 63 -13.72 14.01 33.95
C GLY A 63 -12.44 13.71 33.16
N ASP A 64 -11.36 14.34 33.61
CA ASP A 64 -9.96 14.11 33.23
C ASP A 64 -9.57 12.62 33.36
N GLY A 65 -8.77 12.11 32.44
CA GLY A 65 -8.51 10.67 32.33
C GLY A 65 -7.22 10.31 31.59
N SER A 66 -6.10 10.84 32.08
CA SER A 66 -4.75 10.32 31.84
C SER A 66 -4.65 8.81 32.13
N GLY A 67 -3.94 8.06 31.29
CA GLY A 67 -3.63 6.66 31.55
C GLY A 67 -2.66 6.05 30.53
N GLY A 68 -1.36 6.07 30.86
CA GLY A 68 -0.29 5.35 30.16
C GLY A 68 -0.19 3.86 30.53
N GLN A 69 0.72 3.20 29.80
CA GLN A 69 1.07 1.78 29.70
C GLN A 69 1.04 0.84 30.93
N SER A 70 0.69 -0.42 30.60
CA SER A 70 1.28 -1.73 30.93
C SER A 70 1.06 -2.46 32.28
N ASP A 71 0.81 -3.76 32.09
CA ASP A 71 0.99 -4.98 32.91
C ASP A 71 0.00 -5.38 34.01
N GLY A 72 -0.65 -6.54 33.78
CA GLY A 72 -1.35 -7.33 34.81
C GLY A 72 -2.41 -8.27 34.24
N GLY A 73 -2.10 -9.57 34.15
CA GLY A 73 -2.90 -10.57 33.44
C GLY A 73 -4.30 -10.86 33.99
N GLY A 74 -5.15 -11.37 33.08
CA GLY A 74 -6.39 -12.07 33.43
C GLY A 74 -7.58 -11.74 32.54
N GLY A 75 -7.77 -12.47 31.43
CA GLY A 75 -9.11 -12.78 30.93
C GLY A 75 -9.71 -11.92 29.81
N SER A 76 -8.91 -11.28 28.95
CA SER A 76 -9.41 -10.61 27.74
C SER A 76 -8.82 -11.10 26.41
N ASP A 77 -7.83 -12.02 26.43
CA ASP A 77 -7.10 -12.46 25.23
C ASP A 77 -7.95 -13.26 24.22
N SER A 78 -9.21 -13.52 24.54
CA SER A 78 -10.18 -14.20 23.68
C SER A 78 -11.28 -13.30 23.10
N LEU A 79 -11.26 -12.00 23.36
CA LEU A 79 -12.23 -11.08 22.76
C LEU A 79 -11.71 -10.60 21.40
N PRO A 80 -12.51 -10.71 20.32
CA PRO A 80 -12.15 -10.12 19.04
C PRO A 80 -11.89 -8.62 19.17
N THR A 81 -10.80 -8.13 18.59
CA THR A 81 -10.51 -6.70 18.54
C THR A 81 -11.59 -5.98 17.72
N ALA A 82 -12.31 -5.04 18.33
CA ALA A 82 -13.26 -4.19 17.61
C ALA A 82 -12.51 -3.05 16.92
N LEU A 83 -12.70 -2.87 15.61
CA LEU A 83 -12.19 -1.71 14.90
C LEU A 83 -13.01 -0.47 15.32
N ARG A 84 -12.35 0.46 16.04
CA ARG A 84 -12.91 1.77 16.37
C ARG A 84 -12.29 2.81 15.45
N VAL A 85 -13.11 3.45 14.62
CA VAL A 85 -12.69 4.52 13.72
C VAL A 85 -13.22 5.84 14.26
N PRO A 86 -12.34 6.84 14.54
CA PRO A 86 -12.78 8.18 14.90
C PRO A 86 -13.68 8.79 13.83
N LEU A 87 -14.79 9.41 14.25
CA LEU A 87 -15.63 10.22 13.37
C LEU A 87 -15.09 11.64 13.36
N VAL A 88 -14.25 11.94 12.37
CA VAL A 88 -13.73 13.30 12.12
C VAL A 88 -14.48 13.87 10.91
N PRO A 89 -15.08 15.07 11.00
CA PRO A 89 -15.74 15.70 9.86
C PRO A 89 -14.74 16.08 8.75
N PRO A 90 -15.11 15.96 7.47
CA PRO A 90 -14.31 16.49 6.36
C PRO A 90 -14.27 18.03 6.37
N PRO A 91 -13.28 18.65 5.72
CA PRO A 91 -13.25 20.11 5.54
C PRO A 91 -14.50 20.66 4.85
N THR A 92 -15.17 19.85 4.04
CA THR A 92 -16.41 20.17 3.33
C THR A 92 -17.67 20.03 4.19
N ALA A 93 -17.57 19.64 5.48
CA ALA A 93 -18.72 19.30 6.30
C ALA A 93 -19.77 20.42 6.39
N ASP A 94 -19.34 21.68 6.49
CA ASP A 94 -20.22 22.83 6.64
C ASP A 94 -20.98 23.18 5.34
N SER A 95 -20.45 22.80 4.18
CA SER A 95 -21.05 23.08 2.86
C SER A 95 -21.80 21.87 2.26
N MET A 96 -21.76 20.71 2.91
CA MET A 96 -22.27 19.45 2.36
C MET A 96 -23.81 19.38 2.36
N ASP A 97 -24.44 19.37 1.18
CA ASP A 97 -25.85 19.02 1.01
C ASP A 97 -26.00 17.53 0.68
N LEU A 98 -26.21 16.72 1.72
CA LEU A 98 -26.45 15.28 1.57
C LEU A 98 -27.79 14.93 0.91
N ALA A 99 -28.75 15.87 0.89
CA ALA A 99 -30.06 15.66 0.28
C ALA A 99 -30.04 15.99 -1.22
N ASN A 100 -29.23 16.97 -1.64
CA ASN A 100 -29.04 17.37 -3.04
C ASN A 100 -27.54 17.53 -3.37
N PRO A 101 -26.79 16.42 -3.49
CA PRO A 101 -25.35 16.51 -3.68
C PRO A 101 -25.00 17.16 -5.01
N THR A 102 -24.17 18.20 -4.96
CA THR A 102 -23.49 18.74 -6.12
C THR A 102 -22.23 17.91 -6.39
N HIS A 103 -21.93 17.63 -7.66
CA HIS A 103 -20.63 17.04 -8.01
C HIS A 103 -19.63 18.18 -8.21
N GLU A 104 -18.72 18.35 -7.25
CA GLU A 104 -17.57 19.22 -7.40
C GLU A 104 -16.44 18.46 -8.11
N GLU A 105 -15.83 19.11 -9.08
CA GLU A 105 -14.61 18.63 -9.74
C GLU A 105 -13.44 18.98 -8.82
N ARG A 106 -12.67 17.99 -8.39
CA ARG A 106 -11.54 18.13 -7.46
C ARG A 106 -10.28 17.54 -8.05
N GLU A 107 -9.14 17.97 -7.55
CA GLU A 107 -7.84 17.36 -7.82
C GLU A 107 -7.40 16.48 -6.64
N MET A 108 -6.90 15.28 -6.93
CA MET A 108 -6.19 14.46 -5.93
C MET A 108 -4.79 14.10 -6.42
N VAL A 109 -3.77 14.51 -5.66
CA VAL A 109 -2.37 14.31 -6.03
C VAL A 109 -1.73 13.21 -5.20
N PHE A 110 -1.07 12.26 -5.87
CA PHE A 110 -0.31 11.20 -5.24
C PHE A 110 1.18 11.57 -5.24
N VAL A 111 1.74 11.80 -4.05
CA VAL A 111 3.17 12.10 -3.86
C VAL A 111 3.90 10.86 -3.33
N THR A 112 4.64 10.16 -4.20
CA THR A 112 5.32 8.89 -3.86
C THR A 112 6.80 9.10 -3.51
N HIS A 113 7.38 8.12 -2.81
CA HIS A 113 8.80 8.06 -2.46
C HIS A 113 9.72 7.62 -3.60
N VAL A 114 9.15 7.06 -4.67
CA VAL A 114 9.82 6.70 -5.92
C VAL A 114 8.79 6.45 -7.02
N VAL A 115 9.14 6.77 -8.27
CA VAL A 115 8.39 6.39 -9.47
C VAL A 115 9.15 5.27 -10.20
N ASP A 116 8.65 4.05 -10.10
CA ASP A 116 9.21 2.85 -10.73
C ASP A 116 8.11 1.99 -11.40
N GLU A 117 8.48 0.84 -11.95
CA GLU A 117 7.55 -0.07 -12.63
C GLU A 117 6.44 -0.61 -11.72
N PHE A 118 6.69 -0.72 -10.41
CA PHE A 118 5.66 -1.13 -9.46
C PHE A 118 4.55 -0.08 -9.37
N MET A 119 4.91 1.21 -9.45
CA MET A 119 3.95 2.32 -9.39
C MET A 119 2.99 2.36 -10.58
N THR A 120 3.31 1.75 -11.72
CA THR A 120 2.40 1.67 -12.88
C THR A 120 1.03 1.08 -12.50
N GLY A 121 1.01 0.04 -11.66
CA GLY A 121 -0.24 -0.55 -11.15
C GLY A 121 -1.04 0.41 -10.26
N ILE A 122 -0.35 1.28 -9.50
CA ILE A 122 -0.98 2.32 -8.67
C ILE A 122 -1.55 3.42 -9.56
N ILE A 123 -0.77 3.90 -10.53
CA ILE A 123 -1.16 4.95 -11.48
C ILE A 123 -2.46 4.57 -12.21
N VAL A 124 -2.54 3.36 -12.76
CA VAL A 124 -3.75 2.93 -13.50
C VAL A 124 -4.96 2.77 -12.59
N GLY A 125 -4.78 2.31 -11.35
CA GLY A 125 -5.86 2.21 -10.36
C GLY A 125 -6.35 3.58 -9.90
N MET A 126 -5.43 4.52 -9.70
CA MET A 126 -5.74 5.92 -9.41
C MET A 126 -6.53 6.54 -10.57
N ASN A 127 -6.07 6.37 -11.81
CA ASN A 127 -6.70 6.95 -12.99
C ASN A 127 -8.14 6.44 -13.20
N ASP A 128 -8.35 5.12 -13.09
CA ASP A 128 -9.70 4.53 -13.17
C ASP A 128 -10.63 5.12 -12.09
N ALA A 129 -10.14 5.23 -10.85
CA ALA A 129 -10.94 5.75 -9.74
C ALA A 129 -11.28 7.25 -9.93
N LEU A 130 -10.30 8.07 -10.33
CA LEU A 130 -10.49 9.49 -10.63
C LEU A 130 -11.54 9.69 -11.72
N ASN A 131 -11.43 8.95 -12.82
CA ASN A 131 -12.39 9.01 -13.92
C ASN A 131 -13.82 8.59 -13.46
N ASN A 132 -13.92 7.54 -12.63
CA ASN A 132 -15.21 7.07 -12.11
C ASN A 132 -15.92 8.09 -11.21
N VAL A 133 -15.17 8.84 -10.39
CA VAL A 133 -15.74 9.86 -9.50
C VAL A 133 -15.85 11.25 -10.16
N GLY A 134 -15.23 11.43 -11.33
CA GLY A 134 -15.21 12.69 -12.07
C GLY A 134 -14.22 13.72 -11.51
N TRP A 135 -13.11 13.26 -10.93
CA TRP A 135 -12.00 14.07 -10.42
C TRP A 135 -10.81 14.00 -11.37
N THR A 136 -9.86 14.90 -11.20
CA THR A 136 -8.54 14.89 -11.86
C THR A 136 -7.44 14.59 -10.85
N GLY A 137 -6.21 14.36 -11.30
CA GLY A 137 -5.10 14.16 -10.38
C GLY A 137 -3.75 14.16 -11.07
N GLU A 138 -2.72 14.02 -10.24
CA GLU A 138 -1.33 13.93 -10.68
C GLU A 138 -0.64 12.85 -9.82
N PHE A 139 0.15 11.99 -10.44
CA PHE A 139 1.06 11.09 -9.74
C PHE A 139 2.49 11.61 -9.90
N ILE A 140 3.12 11.98 -8.79
CA ILE A 140 4.42 12.68 -8.78
C ILE A 140 5.38 12.12 -7.72
N GLY A 141 6.67 12.06 -8.04
CA GLY A 141 7.71 11.69 -7.08
C GLY A 141 9.10 11.66 -7.72
N PRO A 142 10.13 11.35 -6.92
CA PRO A 142 11.49 11.23 -7.42
C PRO A 142 11.64 9.97 -8.30
N SER A 143 12.52 10.01 -9.30
CA SER A 143 12.86 8.84 -10.15
C SER A 143 13.67 7.75 -9.43
N SER A 144 14.22 8.07 -8.26
CA SER A 144 14.91 7.14 -7.36
C SER A 144 14.59 7.47 -5.91
N HIS A 145 14.98 6.61 -4.96
CA HIS A 145 14.69 6.85 -3.55
C HIS A 145 15.41 8.09 -3.02
N ASP A 146 14.68 9.20 -2.89
CA ASP A 146 15.15 10.47 -2.32
C ASP A 146 14.06 11.08 -1.41
N PRO A 147 14.15 10.85 -0.09
CA PRO A 147 13.21 11.44 0.87
C PRO A 147 13.20 12.97 0.87
N ALA A 148 14.34 13.63 0.64
CA ALA A 148 14.40 15.09 0.66
C ALA A 148 13.63 15.68 -0.52
N GLN A 149 13.82 15.12 -1.72
CA GLN A 149 13.08 15.53 -2.92
C GLN A 149 11.58 15.23 -2.79
N GLN A 150 11.19 14.09 -2.19
CA GLN A 150 9.77 13.82 -1.93
C GLN A 150 9.15 14.87 -0.99
N ILE A 151 9.85 15.26 0.08
CA ILE A 151 9.36 16.29 1.02
C ILE A 151 9.23 17.66 0.36
N GLU A 152 10.17 18.05 -0.50
CA GLU A 152 10.06 19.28 -1.30
C GLU A 152 8.85 19.23 -2.25
N THR A 153 8.66 18.09 -2.92
CA THR A 153 7.52 17.84 -3.80
C THR A 153 6.21 17.98 -3.02
N LEU A 154 6.11 17.34 -1.85
CA LEU A 154 4.93 17.39 -1.01
C LEU A 154 4.58 18.82 -0.58
N ASN A 155 5.56 19.61 -0.13
CA ASN A 155 5.33 21.01 0.24
C ASN A 155 4.90 21.89 -0.94
N THR A 156 5.47 21.64 -2.12
CA THR A 156 5.10 22.34 -3.36
C THR A 156 3.68 21.97 -3.79
N THR A 157 3.32 20.69 -3.73
CA THR A 157 1.96 20.20 -3.99
C THR A 157 0.96 20.86 -3.05
N ILE A 158 1.20 20.84 -1.74
CA ILE A 158 0.32 21.48 -0.74
C ILE A 158 0.10 22.96 -1.06
N SER A 159 1.15 23.67 -1.47
CA SER A 159 1.08 25.11 -1.75
C SER A 159 0.28 25.47 -3.01
N ARG A 160 0.06 24.51 -3.93
CA ARG A 160 -0.67 24.75 -5.20
C ARG A 160 -2.11 24.25 -5.18
N LEU A 161 -2.46 23.37 -4.25
CA LEU A 161 -3.81 22.80 -4.13
C LEU A 161 -4.79 23.81 -3.53
N ASN A 162 -6.07 23.67 -3.86
CA ASN A 162 -7.13 24.53 -3.34
C ASN A 162 -7.61 24.01 -1.97
N ASN A 163 -7.45 24.84 -0.95
CA ASN A 163 -7.87 24.54 0.42
C ASN A 163 -9.36 24.18 0.51
N GLY A 164 -9.68 23.10 1.22
CA GLY A 164 -11.05 22.60 1.38
C GLY A 164 -11.63 21.93 0.13
N GLU A 165 -10.91 21.97 -1.00
CA GLU A 165 -11.37 21.43 -2.28
C GLU A 165 -10.58 20.19 -2.71
N ASP A 166 -9.26 20.24 -2.66
CA ASP A 166 -8.38 19.21 -3.20
C ASP A 166 -7.80 18.29 -2.13
N ALA A 167 -7.20 17.17 -2.54
CA ALA A 167 -6.70 16.14 -1.61
C ALA A 167 -5.32 15.60 -1.99
N ILE A 168 -4.65 14.95 -1.02
CA ILE A 168 -3.34 14.31 -1.23
C ILE A 168 -3.39 12.84 -0.80
N ALA A 169 -2.67 11.98 -1.52
CA ALA A 169 -2.19 10.70 -1.00
C ALA A 169 -0.66 10.66 -1.02
N THR A 170 -0.02 10.14 0.03
CA THR A 170 1.45 10.05 0.07
C THR A 170 1.98 8.82 0.80
N SER A 171 3.14 8.31 0.37
CA SER A 171 3.89 7.32 1.16
C SER A 171 4.68 8.01 2.27
N ILE A 172 4.65 7.44 3.49
CA ILE A 172 5.20 8.04 4.72
C ILE A 172 6.25 7.08 5.31
N LEU A 173 7.52 7.34 5.02
CA LEU A 173 8.62 6.42 5.34
C LEU A 173 9.14 6.55 6.78
N ASN A 174 9.00 7.73 7.38
CA ASN A 174 9.37 8.00 8.77
C ASN A 174 8.52 9.15 9.32
N LYS A 175 8.48 9.30 10.65
CA LYS A 175 7.68 10.34 11.29
C LYS A 175 8.39 11.70 11.27
N ASP A 176 9.70 11.71 11.53
CA ASP A 176 10.51 12.93 11.71
C ASP A 176 10.43 13.89 10.53
N GLN A 177 10.44 13.38 9.28
CA GLN A 177 10.42 14.21 8.08
C GLN A 177 9.01 14.52 7.58
N TYR A 178 8.05 13.60 7.78
CA TYR A 178 6.74 13.68 7.13
C TYR A 178 5.66 14.32 8.00
N THR A 179 5.81 14.33 9.33
CA THR A 179 4.80 14.90 10.25
C THR A 179 4.51 16.37 9.93
N GLY A 180 5.56 17.18 9.73
CA GLY A 180 5.41 18.62 9.46
C GLY A 180 4.63 18.93 8.18
N PRO A 181 5.05 18.40 7.02
CA PRO A 181 4.29 18.58 5.77
C PRO A 181 2.85 18.04 5.83
N ILE A 182 2.61 16.89 6.47
CA ILE A 182 1.25 16.35 6.62
C ILE A 182 0.39 17.28 7.48
N GLN A 183 0.93 17.75 8.61
CA GLN A 183 0.23 18.72 9.45
C GLN A 183 -0.08 20.01 8.68
N ASN A 184 0.87 20.52 7.87
CA ASN A 184 0.65 21.69 7.04
C ASN A 184 -0.47 21.49 6.01
N ALA A 185 -0.62 20.30 5.42
CA ALA A 185 -1.75 20.00 4.54
C ALA A 185 -3.09 20.07 5.30
N ILE A 186 -3.15 19.42 6.46
CA ILE A 186 -4.37 19.42 7.31
C ILE A 186 -4.74 20.83 7.77
N ASP A 187 -3.76 21.64 8.19
CA ASP A 187 -3.96 23.03 8.60
C ASP A 187 -4.46 23.93 7.45
N ASN A 188 -4.27 23.51 6.20
CA ASN A 188 -4.78 24.15 5.00
C ASN A 188 -6.04 23.47 4.46
N ASP A 189 -6.76 22.70 5.29
CA ASP A 189 -8.00 22.03 4.90
C ASP A 189 -7.83 21.05 3.72
N ILE A 190 -6.61 20.51 3.52
CA ILE A 190 -6.30 19.51 2.50
C ILE A 190 -6.23 18.14 3.19
N PRO A 191 -7.25 17.26 3.02
CA PRO A 191 -7.23 15.94 3.62
C PRO A 191 -6.16 15.06 2.98
N VAL A 192 -5.52 14.23 3.81
CA VAL A 192 -4.41 13.37 3.42
C VAL A 192 -4.77 11.90 3.62
N ALA A 193 -4.48 11.08 2.62
CA ALA A 193 -4.42 9.63 2.72
C ALA A 193 -2.96 9.14 2.60
N SER A 194 -2.71 7.91 3.00
CA SER A 194 -1.42 7.25 2.78
C SER A 194 -1.58 5.96 2.00
N PHE A 195 -0.58 5.63 1.19
CA PHE A 195 -0.58 4.44 0.36
C PHE A 195 0.80 3.80 0.30
N ASN A 196 0.85 2.54 -0.11
CA ASN A 196 2.06 1.72 -0.27
C ASN A 196 2.85 1.52 1.02
N THR A 197 3.48 2.54 1.57
CA THR A 197 4.24 2.50 2.82
C THR A 197 3.80 3.63 3.74
N SER A 198 3.47 3.31 4.99
CA SER A 198 3.15 4.30 6.01
C SER A 198 3.54 3.82 7.39
N VAL A 199 4.36 4.61 8.09
CA VAL A 199 4.70 4.40 9.51
C VAL A 199 3.59 4.84 10.48
N TYR A 200 2.45 5.34 9.98
CA TYR A 200 1.26 5.64 10.78
C TYR A 200 0.16 4.58 10.66
N SER A 201 0.34 3.59 9.77
CA SER A 201 -0.63 2.50 9.56
C SER A 201 -1.04 1.85 10.88
N GLY A 202 -2.35 1.73 11.12
CA GLY A 202 -2.91 1.16 12.35
C GLY A 202 -2.75 1.99 13.63
N GLN A 203 -2.08 3.15 13.60
CA GLN A 203 -1.79 3.98 14.78
C GLN A 203 -2.81 5.10 14.97
N TYR A 204 -4.10 4.75 15.03
CA TYR A 204 -5.21 5.71 15.11
C TYR A 204 -5.09 6.69 16.29
N SER A 205 -4.71 6.22 17.48
CA SER A 205 -4.56 7.10 18.65
C SER A 205 -3.47 8.16 18.43
N GLU A 206 -2.32 7.74 17.92
CA GLU A 206 -1.22 8.67 17.64
C GLU A 206 -1.55 9.66 16.52
N MET A 207 -2.25 9.20 15.47
CA MET A 207 -2.74 10.10 14.42
C MET A 207 -3.71 11.15 14.99
N MET A 208 -4.63 10.75 15.87
CA MET A 208 -5.53 11.71 16.51
C MET A 208 -4.78 12.69 17.42
N ASP A 209 -3.79 12.24 18.18
CA ASP A 209 -2.99 13.10 19.05
C ASP A 209 -2.10 14.07 18.28
N THR A 210 -1.59 13.64 17.11
CA THR A 210 -0.65 14.42 16.29
C THR A 210 -1.37 15.35 15.34
N PHE A 211 -2.34 14.83 14.60
CA PHE A 211 -2.98 15.48 13.45
C PHE A 211 -4.42 15.94 13.73
N GLY A 212 -5.03 15.50 14.82
CA GLY A 212 -6.47 15.70 15.07
C GLY A 212 -7.38 14.93 14.10
N THR A 213 -6.81 14.11 13.21
CA THR A 213 -7.53 13.36 12.19
C THR A 213 -6.84 12.03 11.86
N VAL A 214 -7.54 11.18 11.12
CA VAL A 214 -7.02 9.89 10.64
C VAL A 214 -6.42 10.08 9.26
N ILE A 215 -5.17 9.63 9.08
CA ILE A 215 -4.55 9.45 7.77
C ILE A 215 -4.70 7.98 7.38
N PRO A 216 -5.73 7.58 6.60
CA PRO A 216 -5.95 6.18 6.28
C PRO A 216 -4.75 5.61 5.53
N TYR A 217 -4.42 4.36 5.77
CA TYR A 217 -3.43 3.63 5.00
C TYR A 217 -4.09 2.63 4.05
N VAL A 218 -3.75 2.74 2.76
CA VAL A 218 -4.08 1.74 1.74
C VAL A 218 -2.82 0.99 1.33
N GLY A 219 -2.75 -0.28 1.72
CA GLY A 219 -1.65 -1.15 1.33
C GLY A 219 -1.63 -2.44 2.13
N GLN A 220 -0.54 -3.17 1.98
CA GLN A 220 -0.35 -4.44 2.64
C GLN A 220 0.16 -4.22 4.05
N LYS A 221 -0.45 -4.88 5.05
CA LYS A 221 0.14 -4.90 6.39
C LYS A 221 1.35 -5.82 6.42
N PHE A 222 2.54 -5.25 6.59
CA PHE A 222 3.80 -5.93 6.31
C PHE A 222 4.18 -7.03 7.30
N VAL A 223 3.85 -6.89 8.59
CA VAL A 223 4.06 -7.96 9.59
C VAL A 223 3.16 -9.15 9.26
N GLU A 224 1.86 -8.91 9.08
CA GLU A 224 0.90 -9.96 8.71
C GLU A 224 1.27 -10.62 7.37
N ALA A 225 1.85 -9.86 6.45
CA ALA A 225 2.36 -10.42 5.20
C ALA A 225 3.58 -11.30 5.41
N GLY A 226 4.51 -10.88 6.28
CA GLY A 226 5.61 -11.74 6.71
C GLY A 226 5.12 -13.02 7.36
N VAL A 227 4.10 -12.94 8.22
CA VAL A 227 3.48 -14.11 8.86
C VAL A 227 2.90 -15.06 7.82
N ALA A 228 2.15 -14.53 6.84
CA ALA A 228 1.59 -15.34 5.76
C ALA A 228 2.69 -16.06 4.94
N VAL A 229 3.76 -15.35 4.57
CA VAL A 229 4.91 -15.95 3.86
C VAL A 229 5.63 -16.99 4.72
N GLY A 230 5.81 -16.75 6.02
CA GLY A 230 6.41 -17.70 6.95
C GLY A 230 5.56 -18.97 7.11
N GLN A 231 4.24 -18.82 7.22
CA GLN A 231 3.29 -19.94 7.29
C GLN A 231 3.30 -20.77 5.99
N THR A 232 3.18 -20.11 4.83
CA THR A 232 3.27 -20.80 3.54
C THR A 232 4.62 -21.49 3.36
N GLY A 233 5.72 -20.84 3.73
CA GLY A 233 7.06 -21.43 3.66
C GLY A 233 7.22 -22.68 4.51
N TYR A 234 6.71 -22.63 5.75
CA TYR A 234 6.68 -23.79 6.64
C TYR A 234 5.84 -24.93 6.06
N GLU A 235 4.62 -24.66 5.60
CA GLU A 235 3.74 -25.65 4.98
C GLU A 235 4.44 -26.38 3.83
N ARG A 236 5.06 -25.63 2.89
CA ARG A 236 5.79 -26.22 1.75
C ARG A 236 7.05 -26.99 2.17
N ALA A 237 7.79 -26.48 3.15
CA ALA A 237 8.97 -27.17 3.66
C ALA A 237 8.61 -28.53 4.28
N THR A 238 7.50 -28.61 5.01
CA THR A 238 7.03 -29.87 5.60
C THR A 238 6.55 -30.90 4.56
N GLU A 239 6.24 -30.49 3.34
CA GLU A 239 5.91 -31.40 2.23
C GLU A 239 7.16 -32.03 1.60
N LYS A 240 8.32 -31.37 1.71
CA LYS A 240 9.59 -31.81 1.11
C LYS A 240 10.51 -32.51 2.09
N VAL A 241 10.52 -32.07 3.35
CA VAL A 241 11.50 -32.50 4.34
C VAL A 241 10.80 -33.14 5.54
N ASP A 242 11.18 -34.39 5.82
CA ASP A 242 10.87 -35.05 7.08
C ASP A 242 11.87 -34.59 8.16
N GLY A 243 11.39 -33.92 9.21
CA GLY A 243 12.19 -33.59 10.40
C GLY A 243 12.35 -32.10 10.68
N GLU A 244 13.58 -31.69 11.00
CA GLU A 244 13.91 -30.31 11.36
C GLU A 244 14.03 -29.42 10.11
N ILE A 245 13.37 -28.27 10.17
CA ILE A 245 13.49 -27.22 9.15
C ILE A 245 14.51 -26.19 9.64
N VAL A 246 15.57 -25.97 8.87
CA VAL A 246 16.55 -24.91 9.14
C VAL A 246 16.27 -23.76 8.19
N ALA A 247 15.65 -22.71 8.72
CA ALA A 247 15.14 -21.59 7.94
C ALA A 247 16.11 -20.41 7.91
N LEU A 248 16.32 -19.85 6.71
CA LEU A 248 17.08 -18.64 6.47
C LEU A 248 16.15 -17.51 5.98
N PRO A 249 15.69 -16.63 6.88
CA PRO A 249 15.12 -15.35 6.47
C PRO A 249 16.19 -14.47 5.79
N THR A 250 15.82 -13.72 4.76
CA THR A 250 16.74 -12.78 4.07
C THR A 250 16.11 -11.41 3.86
N THR A 251 16.93 -10.35 3.89
CA THR A 251 16.51 -8.97 3.62
C THR A 251 17.51 -8.27 2.70
N SER A 252 17.05 -7.42 1.79
CA SER A 252 17.90 -6.63 0.89
C SER A 252 18.19 -5.21 1.39
N ALA A 253 17.35 -4.68 2.30
CA ALA A 253 17.51 -3.37 2.91
C ALA A 253 17.00 -3.41 4.36
N PRO A 254 17.88 -3.64 5.36
CA PRO A 254 17.48 -3.82 6.75
C PRO A 254 16.87 -2.57 7.41
N ASP A 255 17.20 -1.39 6.89
CA ASP A 255 16.69 -0.09 7.39
C ASP A 255 15.34 0.30 6.76
N HIS A 256 14.83 -0.47 5.79
CA HIS A 256 13.56 -0.19 5.13
C HIS A 256 12.39 -0.76 5.95
N PRO A 257 11.45 0.06 6.47
CA PRO A 257 10.46 -0.36 7.46
C PRO A 257 9.57 -1.52 6.98
N ALA A 258 9.17 -1.52 5.70
CA ALA A 258 8.39 -2.62 5.13
C ALA A 258 9.14 -3.97 5.15
N LEU A 259 10.44 -3.97 4.85
CA LEU A 259 11.24 -5.21 4.80
C LEU A 259 11.55 -5.69 6.22
N SER A 260 11.82 -4.77 7.15
CA SER A 260 12.00 -5.11 8.57
C SER A 260 10.73 -5.74 9.15
N ALA A 261 9.55 -5.18 8.86
CA ALA A 261 8.26 -5.73 9.29
C ALA A 261 7.95 -7.09 8.67
N ARG A 262 8.23 -7.29 7.37
CA ARG A 262 8.12 -8.61 6.73
C ARG A 262 9.06 -9.63 7.37
N ALA A 263 10.30 -9.25 7.67
CA ALA A 263 11.25 -10.13 8.35
C ALA A 263 10.73 -10.54 9.74
N GLU A 264 10.23 -9.58 10.53
CA GLU A 264 9.60 -9.83 11.83
C GLU A 264 8.46 -10.84 11.70
N GLY A 265 7.53 -10.62 10.77
CA GLY A 265 6.42 -11.53 10.54
C GLY A 265 6.84 -12.94 10.13
N ILE A 266 7.83 -13.05 9.22
CA ILE A 266 8.39 -14.36 8.82
C ILE A 266 8.95 -15.08 10.04
N ARG A 267 9.74 -14.39 10.86
CA ARG A 267 10.30 -14.97 12.08
C ARG A 267 9.22 -15.41 13.05
N MET A 268 8.21 -14.56 13.32
CA MET A 268 7.09 -14.90 14.20
C MET A 268 6.39 -16.20 13.78
N ALA A 269 6.11 -16.37 12.48
CA ALA A 269 5.45 -17.56 11.97
C ALA A 269 6.28 -18.84 12.12
N LEU A 270 7.60 -18.72 11.89
CA LEU A 270 8.53 -19.85 11.94
C LEU A 270 8.94 -20.22 13.37
N GLU A 271 9.24 -19.24 14.22
CA GLU A 271 9.61 -19.44 15.63
C GLU A 271 8.45 -19.99 16.48
N ALA A 272 7.21 -19.89 15.98
CA ALA A 272 6.04 -20.51 16.59
C ALA A 272 5.95 -22.04 16.35
N GLN A 273 6.83 -22.61 15.52
CA GLN A 273 6.84 -24.04 15.20
C GLN A 273 7.94 -24.78 15.98
N ASP A 274 7.61 -25.91 16.58
CA ASP A 274 8.53 -26.66 17.46
C ASP A 274 9.71 -27.33 16.71
N ASN A 275 9.58 -27.57 15.41
CA ASN A 275 10.56 -28.27 14.58
C ASN A 275 11.33 -27.34 13.62
N VAL A 276 11.32 -26.03 13.86
CA VAL A 276 12.01 -25.06 13.00
C VAL A 276 13.14 -24.37 13.78
N THR A 277 14.35 -24.44 13.24
CA THR A 277 15.49 -23.61 13.65
C THR A 277 15.58 -22.39 12.74
N VAL A 278 15.28 -21.20 13.27
CA VAL A 278 15.33 -19.94 12.51
C VAL A 278 16.69 -19.28 12.67
N LEU A 279 17.46 -19.19 11.59
CA LEU A 279 18.74 -18.50 11.57
C LEU A 279 18.57 -16.98 11.63
N ASP A 280 19.66 -16.26 11.92
CA ASP A 280 19.70 -14.80 11.81
C ASP A 280 19.33 -14.36 10.38
N THR A 281 18.55 -13.27 10.28
CA THR A 281 18.14 -12.72 8.99
C THR A 281 19.37 -12.24 8.22
N LEU A 282 19.63 -12.83 7.05
CA LEU A 282 20.78 -12.50 6.23
C LEU A 282 20.51 -11.22 5.41
N ASN A 283 21.35 -10.20 5.57
CA ASN A 283 21.38 -9.08 4.64
C ASN A 283 22.02 -9.52 3.31
N VAL A 284 21.21 -9.67 2.27
CA VAL A 284 21.64 -10.12 0.95
C VAL A 284 22.07 -8.98 0.01
N SER A 285 21.92 -7.71 0.40
CA SER A 285 22.08 -6.54 -0.48
C SER A 285 20.91 -6.35 -1.46
N GLY A 286 20.70 -5.09 -1.88
CA GLY A 286 19.78 -4.74 -2.98
C GLY A 286 20.30 -5.15 -4.35
N ASP A 287 21.62 -5.34 -4.49
CA ASP A 287 22.26 -5.83 -5.71
C ASP A 287 22.08 -7.35 -5.83
N LEU A 288 21.43 -7.78 -6.92
CA LEU A 288 21.09 -9.20 -7.11
C LEU A 288 22.32 -10.10 -7.23
N SER A 289 23.42 -9.62 -7.81
CA SER A 289 24.64 -10.42 -7.94
C SER A 289 25.30 -10.66 -6.59
N GLN A 290 25.29 -9.66 -5.71
CA GLN A 290 25.72 -9.81 -4.32
C GLN A 290 24.78 -10.72 -3.53
N ALA A 291 23.47 -10.64 -3.77
CA ALA A 291 22.49 -11.49 -3.10
C ALA A 291 22.73 -12.97 -3.37
N ILE A 292 22.94 -13.35 -4.63
CA ILE A 292 23.29 -14.72 -5.02
C ILE A 292 24.56 -15.18 -4.29
N ASN A 293 25.65 -14.39 -4.38
CA ASN A 293 26.92 -14.74 -3.74
C ASN A 293 26.81 -14.91 -2.21
N ARG A 294 26.01 -14.06 -1.54
CA ARG A 294 25.83 -14.12 -0.09
C ARG A 294 25.00 -15.32 0.34
N VAL A 295 23.94 -15.66 -0.40
CA VAL A 295 23.15 -16.87 -0.16
C VAL A 295 24.00 -18.13 -0.38
N ASP A 296 24.74 -18.21 -1.49
CA ASP A 296 25.66 -19.33 -1.77
C ASP A 296 26.72 -19.50 -0.68
N THR A 297 27.31 -18.40 -0.22
CA THR A 297 28.30 -18.40 0.87
C THR A 297 27.67 -18.88 2.18
N LYS A 298 26.45 -18.40 2.49
CA LYS A 298 25.73 -18.81 3.70
C LYS A 298 25.42 -20.30 3.67
N TYR A 299 24.87 -20.81 2.57
CA TYR A 299 24.59 -22.22 2.38
C TYR A 299 25.86 -23.08 2.47
N SER A 300 26.96 -22.66 1.84
CA SER A 300 28.24 -23.37 1.93
C SER A 300 28.76 -23.51 3.37
N SER A 301 28.47 -22.53 4.23
CA SER A 301 28.83 -22.55 5.66
C SER A 301 27.79 -23.23 6.56
N THR A 302 26.58 -23.46 6.07
CA THR A 302 25.44 -24.02 6.80
C THR A 302 24.58 -24.84 5.83
N PRO A 303 25.07 -26.03 5.40
CA PRO A 303 24.43 -26.81 4.33
C PRO A 303 23.09 -27.44 4.73
N ASP A 304 22.75 -27.45 6.02
CA ASP A 304 21.48 -27.99 6.53
C ASP A 304 20.28 -27.05 6.26
N ILE A 305 20.51 -25.84 5.73
CA ILE A 305 19.43 -24.91 5.34
C ILE A 305 18.55 -25.59 4.30
N ASN A 306 17.25 -25.69 4.59
CA ASN A 306 16.25 -26.29 3.71
C ASN A 306 15.02 -25.40 3.50
N LEU A 307 15.00 -24.20 4.09
CA LEU A 307 13.98 -23.18 3.84
C LEU A 307 14.64 -21.80 3.70
N ILE A 308 14.42 -21.12 2.58
CA ILE A 308 14.86 -19.73 2.35
C ILE A 308 13.65 -18.85 2.09
N LEU A 309 13.46 -17.81 2.91
CA LEU A 309 12.36 -16.85 2.76
C LEU A 309 12.91 -15.43 2.63
N GLY A 310 12.70 -14.79 1.48
CA GLY A 310 13.11 -13.41 1.23
C GLY A 310 12.01 -12.40 1.52
N THR A 311 12.36 -11.24 2.09
CA THR A 311 11.41 -10.12 2.33
C THR A 311 11.16 -9.25 1.09
N ALA A 312 11.90 -9.50 0.01
CA ALA A 312 11.86 -8.84 -1.29
C ALA A 312 12.43 -9.78 -2.37
N LEU A 313 12.38 -9.36 -3.64
CA LEU A 313 12.79 -10.19 -4.79
C LEU A 313 14.20 -10.83 -4.67
N GLN A 314 15.19 -10.14 -4.09
CA GLN A 314 16.58 -10.58 -4.13
C GLN A 314 16.78 -11.91 -3.40
N GLY A 315 16.13 -12.07 -2.24
CA GLY A 315 16.22 -13.27 -1.42
C GLY A 315 15.64 -14.51 -2.11
N ALA A 316 14.43 -14.36 -2.66
CA ALA A 316 13.74 -15.43 -3.38
C ALA A 316 14.50 -15.85 -4.65
N ILE A 317 14.95 -14.87 -5.46
CA ILE A 317 15.72 -15.16 -6.67
C ILE A 317 17.07 -15.81 -6.34
N ALA A 318 17.77 -15.33 -5.31
CA ALA A 318 19.04 -15.93 -4.88
C ALA A 318 18.86 -17.37 -4.38
N GLY A 319 17.82 -17.64 -3.58
CA GLY A 319 17.46 -18.99 -3.16
C GLY A 319 17.14 -19.90 -4.35
N GLY A 320 16.35 -19.42 -5.32
CA GLY A 320 16.01 -20.19 -6.50
C GLY A 320 17.22 -20.52 -7.38
N ARG A 321 18.22 -19.63 -7.44
CA ARG A 321 19.49 -19.90 -8.11
C ARG A 321 20.32 -20.94 -7.38
N LEU A 322 20.35 -20.88 -6.05
CA LEU A 322 21.02 -21.90 -5.23
C LEU A 322 20.40 -23.29 -5.50
N VAL A 323 19.07 -23.37 -5.52
CA VAL A 323 18.33 -24.61 -5.84
C VAL A 323 18.67 -25.11 -7.24
N GLU A 324 18.63 -24.24 -8.26
CA GLU A 324 18.95 -24.60 -9.65
C GLU A 324 20.38 -25.14 -9.78
N ASN A 325 21.36 -24.48 -9.15
CA ASN A 325 22.78 -24.82 -9.25
C ASN A 325 23.14 -26.12 -8.53
N ASN A 326 22.40 -26.48 -7.48
CA ASN A 326 22.70 -27.65 -6.63
C ASN A 326 21.68 -28.79 -6.79
N SER A 327 20.67 -28.63 -7.66
CA SER A 327 19.60 -29.60 -7.87
C SER A 327 18.81 -29.94 -6.59
N LEU A 328 18.44 -28.92 -5.81
CA LEU A 328 17.80 -29.07 -4.49
C LEU A 328 16.27 -28.92 -4.52
N GLN A 329 15.62 -29.10 -5.68
CA GLN A 329 14.18 -28.83 -5.85
C GLN A 329 13.30 -29.64 -4.89
N ASP A 330 13.72 -30.88 -4.58
CA ASP A 330 13.01 -31.80 -3.69
C ASP A 330 13.47 -31.69 -2.22
N GLU A 331 14.51 -30.89 -1.94
CA GLU A 331 15.17 -30.83 -0.62
C GLU A 331 15.11 -29.43 0.02
N MET A 332 14.80 -28.41 -0.77
CA MET A 332 14.77 -27.02 -0.32
C MET A 332 13.48 -26.33 -0.77
N THR A 333 12.88 -25.60 0.17
CA THR A 333 11.79 -24.67 -0.12
C THR A 333 12.34 -23.25 -0.23
N VAL A 334 11.94 -22.55 -1.27
CA VAL A 334 12.28 -21.14 -1.49
C VAL A 334 11.01 -20.33 -1.71
N GLY A 335 10.86 -19.23 -0.99
CA GLY A 335 9.77 -18.29 -1.22
C GLY A 335 10.10 -16.87 -0.80
N GLY A 336 9.12 -15.97 -0.92
CA GLY A 336 9.32 -14.59 -0.50
C GLY A 336 8.29 -13.63 -1.08
N PHE A 337 8.76 -12.50 -1.58
CA PHE A 337 7.93 -11.40 -2.08
C PHE A 337 8.32 -10.98 -3.50
N ASP A 338 7.38 -10.26 -4.11
CA ASP A 338 7.46 -9.57 -5.40
C ASP A 338 7.33 -10.49 -6.62
N LEU A 339 6.88 -9.89 -7.73
CA LEU A 339 6.51 -10.60 -8.97
C LEU A 339 7.37 -10.26 -10.19
N PRO A 340 8.68 -9.94 -10.08
CA PRO A 340 9.48 -9.69 -11.27
C PRO A 340 9.63 -10.98 -12.08
N GLY A 341 9.87 -10.84 -13.40
CA GLY A 341 10.00 -11.98 -14.33
C GLY A 341 10.86 -13.14 -13.80
N PRO A 342 12.08 -12.92 -13.28
CA PRO A 342 12.92 -13.98 -12.74
C PRO A 342 12.32 -14.76 -11.58
N THR A 343 11.49 -14.13 -10.74
CA THR A 343 10.79 -14.84 -9.65
C THR A 343 9.73 -15.77 -10.23
N LEU A 344 8.92 -15.28 -11.16
CA LEU A 344 7.87 -16.06 -11.82
C LEU A 344 8.43 -17.22 -12.65
N ASP A 345 9.56 -16.99 -13.33
CA ASP A 345 10.29 -18.04 -14.06
C ASP A 345 10.88 -19.09 -13.12
N GLY A 346 11.30 -18.70 -11.90
CA GLY A 346 11.72 -19.63 -10.87
C GLY A 346 10.59 -20.54 -10.39
N ILE A 347 9.37 -20.00 -10.27
CA ILE A 347 8.17 -20.79 -9.96
C ILE A 347 7.86 -21.78 -11.06
N GLU A 348 7.86 -21.34 -12.33
CA GLU A 348 7.65 -22.22 -13.48
C GLU A 348 8.67 -23.36 -13.58
N LYS A 349 9.89 -23.13 -13.12
CA LYS A 349 10.96 -24.14 -13.07
C LYS A 349 10.95 -25.01 -11.81
N GLY A 350 10.11 -24.70 -10.82
CA GLY A 350 10.09 -25.37 -9.52
C GLY A 350 11.32 -25.06 -8.63
N THR A 351 12.07 -23.99 -8.92
CA THR A 351 13.21 -23.56 -8.08
C THR A 351 12.82 -22.54 -7.02
N ILE A 352 11.65 -21.90 -7.19
CA ILE A 352 10.98 -21.07 -6.19
C ILE A 352 9.58 -21.67 -6.00
N ASP A 353 9.19 -21.99 -4.78
CA ASP A 353 7.92 -22.65 -4.49
C ASP A 353 6.74 -21.67 -4.56
N PHE A 354 6.94 -20.44 -4.10
CA PHE A 354 5.91 -19.41 -4.11
C PHE A 354 6.51 -18.00 -3.95
N THR A 355 5.70 -16.99 -4.22
CA THR A 355 5.99 -15.59 -3.87
C THR A 355 4.72 -14.88 -3.41
N ALA A 356 4.85 -13.81 -2.66
CA ALA A 356 3.75 -12.96 -2.24
C ALA A 356 3.71 -11.65 -3.05
N GLY A 357 2.55 -11.38 -3.66
CA GLY A 357 2.27 -10.16 -4.39
C GLY A 357 1.56 -9.10 -3.53
N GLN A 358 1.84 -7.83 -3.81
CA GLN A 358 1.03 -6.70 -3.37
C GLN A 358 -0.11 -6.44 -4.38
N ASP A 359 -1.09 -5.62 -4.00
CA ASP A 359 -2.17 -5.16 -4.89
C ASP A 359 -2.03 -3.67 -5.21
N PRO A 360 -1.12 -3.27 -6.14
CA PRO A 360 -0.88 -1.86 -6.46
C PRO A 360 -2.13 -1.17 -7.02
N TYR A 361 -2.98 -1.89 -7.76
CA TYR A 361 -4.23 -1.33 -8.28
C TYR A 361 -5.15 -0.82 -7.17
N SER A 362 -5.33 -1.60 -6.09
CA SER A 362 -6.09 -1.14 -4.92
C SER A 362 -5.37 -0.01 -4.18
N GLN A 363 -4.03 -0.02 -4.13
CA GLN A 363 -3.25 1.09 -3.54
C GLN A 363 -3.44 2.42 -4.26
N GLY A 364 -3.76 2.41 -5.57
CA GLY A 364 -4.11 3.60 -6.34
C GLY A 364 -5.58 3.97 -6.29
N SER A 365 -6.46 2.98 -6.42
CA SER A 365 -7.90 3.23 -6.55
C SER A 365 -8.62 3.52 -5.23
N MET A 366 -8.22 2.87 -4.13
CA MET A 366 -8.93 3.01 -2.85
C MET A 366 -8.74 4.36 -2.16
N PRO A 367 -7.55 5.02 -2.18
CA PRO A 367 -7.43 6.36 -1.61
C PRO A 367 -8.39 7.35 -2.25
N VAL A 368 -8.55 7.32 -3.58
CA VAL A 368 -9.51 8.18 -4.31
C VAL A 368 -10.94 7.90 -3.86
N ASN A 369 -11.36 6.64 -3.82
CA ASN A 369 -12.72 6.28 -3.39
C ASN A 369 -12.98 6.64 -1.92
N MET A 370 -11.99 6.45 -1.04
CA MET A 370 -12.10 6.83 0.38
C MET A 370 -12.20 8.34 0.53
N MET A 371 -11.38 9.08 -0.20
CA MET A 371 -11.38 10.53 -0.18
C MET A 371 -12.71 11.09 -0.72
N TRP A 372 -13.23 10.53 -1.80
CA TRP A 372 -14.55 10.87 -2.32
C TRP A 372 -15.64 10.61 -1.28
N ASN A 373 -15.66 9.43 -0.66
CA ASN A 373 -16.64 9.11 0.39
C ASN A 373 -16.55 10.07 1.59
N TYR A 374 -15.33 10.48 1.94
CA TYR A 374 -15.08 11.42 3.02
C TYR A 374 -15.58 12.82 2.68
N MET A 375 -15.09 13.40 1.59
CA MET A 375 -15.36 14.78 1.19
C MET A 375 -16.77 15.00 0.65
N GLU A 376 -17.40 13.98 0.06
CA GLU A 376 -18.71 14.13 -0.57
C GLU A 376 -19.85 13.59 0.29
N ARG A 377 -19.57 12.66 1.22
CA ARG A 377 -20.59 11.96 2.01
C ARG A 377 -20.34 11.95 3.51
N GLY A 378 -19.25 12.57 3.97
CA GLY A 378 -18.90 12.62 5.40
C GLY A 378 -18.60 11.26 6.01
N VAL A 379 -18.25 10.26 5.19
CA VAL A 379 -17.96 8.90 5.66
C VAL A 379 -16.49 8.84 6.13
N PRO A 380 -16.22 8.51 7.40
CA PRO A 380 -14.85 8.46 7.91
C PRO A 380 -13.96 7.51 7.13
N MET A 381 -12.74 7.99 6.86
CA MET A 381 -11.69 7.18 6.29
C MET A 381 -11.14 6.18 7.32
N LYS A 382 -10.64 5.05 6.82
CA LYS A 382 -10.08 3.95 7.60
C LYS A 382 -9.05 3.21 6.77
N ASP A 383 -8.18 2.45 7.41
CA ASP A 383 -7.21 1.64 6.68
C ASP A 383 -7.90 0.62 5.77
N PHE A 384 -7.32 0.42 4.59
CA PHE A 384 -7.64 -0.67 3.68
C PHE A 384 -6.42 -1.60 3.57
N ASN A 385 -6.49 -2.72 4.29
CA ASN A 385 -5.50 -3.78 4.10
C ASN A 385 -5.77 -4.47 2.76
N THR A 386 -4.85 -4.33 1.82
CA THR A 386 -4.97 -4.97 0.50
C THR A 386 -4.78 -6.49 0.55
N GLY A 387 -4.40 -7.03 1.71
CA GLY A 387 -4.19 -8.46 1.90
C GLY A 387 -2.91 -8.98 1.26
N ILE A 388 -2.80 -10.30 1.21
CA ILE A 388 -1.64 -11.03 0.71
C ILE A 388 -2.12 -12.06 -0.29
N SER A 389 -1.62 -11.97 -1.51
CA SER A 389 -1.83 -12.99 -2.53
C SER A 389 -0.57 -13.85 -2.61
N VAL A 390 -0.71 -15.15 -2.35
CA VAL A 390 0.34 -16.13 -2.61
C VAL A 390 0.23 -16.56 -4.07
N ILE A 391 1.33 -16.43 -4.80
CA ILE A 391 1.49 -16.86 -6.18
C ILE A 391 2.35 -18.11 -6.18
N ASP A 392 1.84 -19.16 -6.80
CA ASP A 392 2.53 -20.44 -7.02
C ASP A 392 2.14 -20.99 -8.41
N GLU A 393 2.55 -22.21 -8.72
CA GLU A 393 2.26 -22.84 -10.01
C GLU A 393 0.75 -22.85 -10.36
N SER A 394 -0.13 -22.96 -9.37
CA SER A 394 -1.58 -23.09 -9.59
C SER A 394 -2.24 -21.83 -10.16
N ASN A 395 -1.63 -20.66 -9.97
CA ASN A 395 -2.18 -19.37 -10.36
C ASN A 395 -1.19 -18.48 -11.16
N LEU A 396 0.00 -19.01 -11.48
CA LEU A 396 1.08 -18.31 -12.17
C LEU A 396 0.65 -17.64 -13.48
N ASP A 397 -0.09 -18.34 -14.34
CA ASP A 397 -0.56 -17.82 -15.63
C ASP A 397 -1.48 -16.61 -15.47
N PHE A 398 -2.29 -16.59 -14.40
CA PHE A 398 -3.13 -15.45 -14.10
C PHE A 398 -2.30 -14.29 -13.53
N ALA A 399 -1.35 -14.59 -12.63
CA ALA A 399 -0.44 -13.59 -12.07
C ALA A 399 0.33 -12.87 -13.18
N ARG A 400 0.96 -13.60 -14.11
CA ARG A 400 1.70 -13.04 -15.26
C ARG A 400 0.84 -12.12 -16.12
N ARG A 401 -0.40 -12.54 -16.43
CA ARG A 401 -1.32 -11.72 -17.23
C ARG A 401 -1.72 -10.44 -16.50
N ARG A 402 -2.04 -10.53 -15.20
CA ARG A 402 -2.48 -9.36 -14.40
C ARG A 402 -1.34 -8.37 -14.17
N SER A 403 -0.16 -8.83 -13.75
CA SER A 403 0.97 -7.94 -13.46
C SER A 403 1.62 -7.40 -14.73
N GLY A 404 1.63 -8.17 -15.82
CA GLY A 404 2.23 -7.77 -17.09
C GLY A 404 1.39 -6.80 -17.92
N SER A 405 0.08 -6.64 -17.63
CA SER A 405 -0.81 -5.82 -18.46
C SER A 405 -0.94 -4.36 -18.02
N TRP A 406 -0.25 -3.93 -16.96
CA TRP A 406 -0.46 -2.57 -16.43
C TRP A 406 -0.02 -1.47 -17.41
N GLY A 407 1.11 -1.66 -18.12
CA GLY A 407 1.55 -0.70 -19.15
C GLY A 407 0.60 -0.62 -20.34
N ASP A 408 0.01 -1.75 -20.75
CA ASP A 408 -1.01 -1.78 -21.81
C ASP A 408 -2.30 -1.07 -21.37
N LEU A 409 -2.71 -1.27 -20.11
CA LEU A 409 -3.86 -0.59 -19.54
C LEU A 409 -3.60 0.92 -19.44
N GLN A 410 -2.44 1.35 -18.95
CA GLN A 410 -2.07 2.76 -18.91
C GLN A 410 -2.12 3.38 -20.31
N SER A 411 -1.48 2.72 -21.29
CA SER A 411 -1.52 3.18 -22.69
C SER A 411 -2.94 3.26 -23.24
N TRP A 412 -3.83 2.33 -22.86
CA TRP A 412 -5.24 2.40 -23.22
C TRP A 412 -5.92 3.60 -22.55
N GLN A 413 -5.72 3.81 -21.24
CA GLN A 413 -6.29 4.93 -20.51
C GLN A 413 -5.87 6.28 -21.10
N ASP A 414 -4.59 6.48 -21.40
CA ASP A 414 -4.05 7.71 -22.01
C ASP A 414 -4.71 8.06 -23.37
N ASN A 415 -5.28 7.06 -24.05
CA ASN A 415 -5.96 7.23 -25.33
C ASN A 415 -7.49 7.32 -25.23
N ASN A 416 -8.08 7.06 -24.06
CA ASN A 416 -9.52 6.95 -23.87
C ASN A 416 -10.09 7.89 -22.79
N TYR A 417 -9.23 8.43 -21.92
CA TYR A 417 -9.52 9.44 -20.92
C TYR A 417 -8.95 10.79 -21.39
#